data_AF-A0A7J6NGB6-F1
#
_entry.id   AF-A0A7J6NGB6-F1
#
_cell.length_a   1.000
_cell.length_b   1.000
_cell.length_c   1.000
_cell.angle_alpha   90.00
_cell.angle_beta   90.00
_cell.angle_gamma   90.00
#
_symmetry.space_group_name_H-M   'P 1'
#
loop_
_entity.id
_entity.type
_entity.pdbx_description
1 polymer ?
#
loop_
_entity_poly.entity_id
_entity_poly.type
_entity_poly.pdbx_seq_one_letter_code
_entity_poly.pdbx_strand_id
1 'polypeptide(L)'
;MTDVAAVPISELLHDAEKGGCQAGITYLQQLRLRKMVDPHSVLCIGSQLLTKYSGKLGDEKWPVLEQVLLASLQAGADDWSAYCLKSLKKRFPKSHRVQRLVGQCNEARGDYDAAEEVYEGIMEEASDDMVTEKRKLAAKLGETGVVGRRTTPFGTRPTYHMVVVLLQPTTAGGVEALSSDIANFQTDTEVWQQVAMAYAAQGQVQQAAYCFEEVIHRTDPVDRSFPYPSCCTCCNRHVFRTNGRRVSR
;
A
#
# COMPACT_ATOMS: atom_id res chain seq x y z
N MET A 1 11.34 -27.53 17.92
CA MET A 1 11.42 -26.41 16.96
C MET A 1 10.52 -25.33 17.52
N THR A 2 11.06 -24.18 17.89
CA THR A 2 10.28 -23.05 18.39
C THR A 2 9.39 -22.52 17.27
N ASP A 3 8.14 -22.20 17.57
CA ASP A 3 7.25 -21.56 16.60
C ASP A 3 7.74 -20.13 16.37
N VAL A 4 8.44 -19.93 15.25
CA VAL A 4 9.00 -18.63 14.85
C VAL A 4 7.89 -17.58 14.64
N ALA A 5 6.64 -17.99 14.38
CA ALA A 5 5.51 -17.08 14.26
C ALA A 5 5.08 -16.47 15.62
N ALA A 6 5.37 -17.16 16.73
CA ALA A 6 5.06 -16.66 18.08
C ALA A 6 6.13 -15.70 18.63
N VAL A 7 7.32 -15.67 18.01
CA VAL A 7 8.43 -14.80 18.46
C VAL A 7 8.10 -13.33 18.13
N PRO A 8 8.31 -12.38 19.08
CA PRO A 8 8.18 -10.95 18.82
C PRO A 8 9.15 -10.46 17.72
N ILE A 9 8.67 -9.55 16.88
CA ILE A 9 9.49 -9.00 15.77
C ILE A 9 10.73 -8.25 16.27
N SER A 10 10.66 -7.62 17.45
CA SER A 10 11.80 -6.94 18.08
C SER A 10 12.93 -7.90 18.45
N GLU A 11 12.61 -9.12 18.89
CA GLU A 11 13.60 -10.15 19.22
C GLU A 11 14.27 -10.68 17.94
N LEU A 12 13.48 -10.94 16.89
CA LEU A 12 13.99 -11.34 15.59
C LEU A 12 14.88 -10.26 14.94
N LEU A 13 14.53 -8.98 15.12
CA LEU A 13 15.35 -7.85 14.69
C LEU A 13 16.70 -7.85 15.41
N HIS A 14 16.68 -7.95 16.74
CA HIS A 14 17.90 -7.96 17.55
C HIS A 14 18.85 -9.12 17.16
N ASP A 15 18.29 -10.30 16.86
CA ASP A 15 19.10 -11.43 16.40
C ASP A 15 19.62 -11.26 14.96
N ALA A 16 18.84 -10.62 14.09
CA ALA A 16 19.29 -10.28 12.74
C ALA A 16 20.42 -9.23 12.76
N GLU A 17 20.36 -8.25 13.65
CA GLU A 17 21.38 -7.21 13.84
C GLU A 17 22.74 -7.76 14.28
N LYS A 18 22.77 -8.92 14.96
CA LYS A 18 24.01 -9.64 15.30
C LYS A 18 24.74 -10.19 14.07
N GLY A 19 24.14 -10.12 12.87
CA GLY A 19 24.80 -10.39 11.60
C GLY A 19 24.72 -11.85 11.11
N GLY A 20 23.77 -12.65 11.62
CA GLY A 20 23.58 -14.03 11.18
C GLY A 20 22.79 -14.14 9.87
N CYS A 21 23.27 -14.94 8.89
CA CYS A 21 22.57 -15.16 7.62
C CYS A 21 21.15 -15.73 7.83
N GLN A 22 21.01 -16.77 8.67
CA GLN A 22 19.72 -17.40 8.91
C GLN A 22 18.78 -16.47 9.68
N ALA A 23 19.30 -15.75 10.70
CA ALA A 23 18.52 -14.79 11.48
C ALA A 23 17.97 -13.67 10.58
N GLY A 24 18.79 -13.12 9.68
CA GLY A 24 18.36 -12.11 8.72
C GLY A 24 17.29 -12.63 7.74
N ILE A 25 17.45 -13.84 7.20
CA ILE A 25 16.44 -14.45 6.32
C ILE A 25 15.12 -14.61 7.08
N THR A 26 15.18 -15.17 8.29
CA THR A 26 14.00 -15.41 9.12
C THR A 26 13.28 -14.12 9.48
N TYR A 27 14.00 -13.06 9.86
CA TYR A 27 13.41 -11.75 10.12
C TYR A 27 12.69 -11.20 8.89
N LEU A 28 13.35 -11.19 7.72
CA LEU A 28 12.76 -10.67 6.49
C LEU A 28 11.54 -11.50 6.04
N GLN A 29 11.58 -12.82 6.19
CA GLN A 29 10.43 -13.70 5.95
C GLN A 29 9.25 -13.35 6.86
N GLN A 30 9.50 -13.15 8.15
CA GLN A 30 8.45 -12.79 9.11
C GLN A 30 7.84 -11.42 8.82
N LEU A 31 8.64 -10.43 8.40
CA LEU A 31 8.10 -9.14 7.93
C LEU A 31 7.14 -9.32 6.75
N ARG A 32 7.48 -10.18 5.77
CA ARG A 32 6.61 -10.47 4.63
C ARG A 32 5.32 -11.19 5.04
N LEU A 33 5.42 -12.20 5.90
CA LEU A 33 4.27 -12.98 6.37
C LEU A 33 3.31 -12.13 7.20
N ARG A 34 3.85 -11.26 8.07
CA ARG A 34 3.05 -10.37 8.91
C ARG A 34 2.66 -9.06 8.23
N LYS A 35 3.03 -8.88 6.95
CA LYS A 35 2.78 -7.68 6.14
C LYS A 35 3.24 -6.39 6.83
N MET A 36 4.34 -6.46 7.57
CA MET A 36 4.89 -5.32 8.28
C MET A 36 5.85 -4.53 7.38
N VAL A 37 5.81 -3.20 7.51
CA VAL A 37 6.64 -2.29 6.73
C VAL A 37 7.63 -1.58 7.62
N ASP A 38 8.91 -1.88 7.39
CA ASP A 38 10.04 -1.24 8.07
C ASP A 38 11.21 -1.08 7.09
N PRO A 39 11.26 0.02 6.32
CA PRO A 39 12.22 0.17 5.23
C PRO A 39 13.66 0.26 5.72
N HIS A 40 13.88 0.86 6.89
CA HIS A 40 15.22 1.06 7.43
C HIS A 40 15.84 -0.27 7.86
N SER A 41 15.10 -1.09 8.61
CA SER A 41 15.58 -2.40 9.04
C SER A 41 15.75 -3.36 7.85
N VAL A 42 14.81 -3.32 6.90
CA VAL A 42 14.91 -4.12 5.66
C VAL A 42 16.16 -3.74 4.87
N LEU A 43 16.46 -2.46 4.70
CA LEU A 43 17.66 -2.01 4.01
C LEU A 43 18.93 -2.44 4.75
N CYS A 44 18.97 -2.23 6.07
CA CYS A 44 20.12 -2.58 6.90
C CYS A 44 20.43 -4.09 6.81
N ILE A 45 19.43 -4.94 7.06
CA ILE A 45 19.62 -6.40 7.10
C ILE A 45 19.74 -6.97 5.68
N GLY A 46 18.87 -6.52 4.76
CA GLY A 46 18.85 -7.01 3.39
C GLY A 46 20.10 -6.68 2.60
N SER A 47 20.66 -5.46 2.75
CA SER A 47 21.94 -5.11 2.13
C SER A 47 23.09 -5.99 2.65
N GLN A 48 23.12 -6.28 3.95
CA GLN A 48 24.10 -7.19 4.54
C GLN A 48 23.96 -8.61 3.99
N LEU A 49 22.73 -9.13 3.86
CA LEU A 49 22.48 -10.44 3.27
C LEU A 49 22.94 -10.50 1.81
N LEU A 50 22.63 -9.48 1.01
CA LEU A 50 22.98 -9.43 -0.41
C LEU A 50 24.48 -9.26 -0.66
N THR A 51 25.19 -8.55 0.22
CA THR A 51 26.64 -8.32 0.10
C THR A 51 27.47 -9.47 0.66
N LYS A 52 27.17 -9.92 1.90
CA LYS A 52 27.99 -10.91 2.62
C LYS A 52 27.58 -12.36 2.34
N TYR A 53 26.29 -12.59 2.07
CA TYR A 53 25.73 -13.94 2.03
C TYR A 53 25.07 -14.29 0.70
N SER A 54 25.31 -13.52 -0.37
CA SER A 54 24.66 -13.67 -1.67
C SER A 54 24.68 -15.09 -2.24
N GLY A 55 25.77 -15.84 -2.03
CA GLY A 55 25.91 -17.23 -2.48
C GLY A 55 25.21 -18.26 -1.59
N LYS A 56 24.90 -17.93 -0.33
CA LYS A 56 24.21 -18.81 0.63
C LYS A 56 22.69 -18.63 0.63
N LEU A 57 22.19 -17.55 0.02
CA LEU A 57 20.76 -17.25 -0.01
C LEU A 57 19.93 -18.24 -0.86
N GLY A 58 20.53 -18.90 -1.86
CA GLY A 58 19.79 -19.78 -2.76
C GLY A 58 18.56 -19.08 -3.36
N ASP A 59 17.39 -19.69 -3.21
CA ASP A 59 16.12 -19.15 -3.72
C ASP A 59 15.59 -17.94 -2.93
N GLU A 60 16.00 -17.78 -1.66
CA GLU A 60 15.63 -16.60 -0.84
C GLU A 60 16.27 -15.30 -1.36
N LYS A 61 17.24 -15.41 -2.28
CA LYS A 61 17.86 -14.24 -2.90
C LYS A 61 16.84 -13.35 -3.60
N TRP A 62 15.86 -13.92 -4.31
CA TRP A 62 14.92 -13.13 -5.11
C TRP A 62 13.88 -12.39 -4.27
N PRO A 63 13.23 -13.02 -3.27
CA PRO A 63 12.38 -12.30 -2.32
C PRO A 63 13.13 -11.21 -1.55
N VAL A 64 14.39 -11.45 -1.16
CA VAL A 64 15.21 -10.43 -0.49
C VAL A 64 15.52 -9.27 -1.41
N LEU A 65 15.89 -9.52 -2.67
CA LEU A 65 16.11 -8.45 -3.67
C LEU A 65 14.85 -7.58 -3.87
N GLU A 66 13.68 -8.20 -3.96
CA GLU A 66 12.42 -7.47 -4.10
C GLU A 66 12.10 -6.64 -2.86
N GLN A 67 12.25 -7.22 -1.66
CA GLN A 67 11.97 -6.51 -0.41
C GLN A 67 12.93 -5.34 -0.19
N VAL A 68 14.22 -5.51 -0.51
CA VAL A 68 15.23 -4.44 -0.48
C VAL A 68 14.92 -3.39 -1.54
N LEU A 69 14.51 -3.78 -2.75
CA LEU A 69 14.08 -2.83 -3.77
C LEU A 69 12.94 -1.96 -3.25
N LEU A 70 11.85 -2.56 -2.76
CA LEU A 70 10.70 -1.82 -2.24
C LEU A 70 11.07 -0.91 -1.06
N ALA A 71 11.93 -1.37 -0.15
CA ALA A 71 12.40 -0.56 0.98
C ALA A 71 13.31 0.59 0.52
N SER A 72 14.20 0.35 -0.45
CA SER A 72 15.11 1.36 -1.01
C SER A 72 14.34 2.50 -1.68
N LEU A 73 13.31 2.13 -2.40
CA LEU A 73 12.34 2.98 -3.05
C LEU A 73 11.58 3.87 -2.04
N GLN A 74 11.26 3.36 -0.85
CA GLN A 74 10.62 4.14 0.22
C GLN A 74 11.60 5.08 0.94
N ALA A 75 12.85 4.65 1.10
CA ALA A 75 13.89 5.42 1.79
C ALA A 75 14.63 6.41 0.86
N GLY A 76 14.39 6.37 -0.45
CA GLY A 76 15.11 7.17 -1.44
C GLY A 76 16.54 6.68 -1.74
N ALA A 77 16.85 5.41 -1.45
CA ALA A 77 18.16 4.80 -1.70
C ALA A 77 18.26 4.25 -3.13
N ASP A 78 18.45 5.13 -4.11
CA ASP A 78 18.40 4.80 -5.55
C ASP A 78 19.41 3.75 -6.02
N ASP A 79 20.60 3.72 -5.42
CA ASP A 79 21.64 2.76 -5.80
C ASP A 79 21.17 1.32 -5.56
N TRP A 80 20.49 1.10 -4.42
CA TRP A 80 19.93 -0.20 -4.07
C TRP A 80 18.73 -0.56 -4.95
N SER A 81 17.87 0.40 -5.28
CA SER A 81 16.73 0.14 -6.17
C SER A 81 17.21 -0.27 -7.57
N ALA A 82 18.20 0.44 -8.12
CA ALA A 82 18.80 0.15 -9.42
C ALA A 82 19.51 -1.21 -9.44
N TYR A 83 20.31 -1.51 -8.41
CA TYR A 83 21.00 -2.80 -8.28
C TYR A 83 20.01 -3.97 -8.23
N CYS A 84 18.98 -3.86 -7.40
CA CYS A 84 18.00 -4.93 -7.22
C CYS A 84 17.18 -5.14 -8.49
N LEU A 85 16.72 -4.04 -9.13
CA LEU A 85 15.91 -4.12 -10.35
C LEU A 85 16.70 -4.76 -11.49
N LYS A 86 17.96 -4.37 -11.68
CA LYS A 86 18.85 -4.95 -12.70
C LYS A 86 19.01 -6.46 -12.50
N SER A 87 19.20 -6.89 -11.26
CA SER A 87 19.35 -8.30 -10.91
C SER A 87 18.08 -9.11 -11.17
N LEU A 88 16.91 -8.56 -10.81
CA LEU A 88 15.61 -9.19 -11.03
C LEU A 88 15.25 -9.27 -12.52
N LYS A 89 15.44 -8.18 -13.29
CA LYS A 89 15.22 -8.16 -14.75
C LYS A 89 16.08 -9.20 -15.48
N LYS A 90 17.35 -9.35 -15.08
CA LYS A 90 18.26 -10.33 -15.69
C LYS A 90 17.77 -11.76 -15.49
N ARG A 91 17.19 -12.08 -14.33
CA ARG A 91 16.73 -13.43 -14.01
C ARG A 91 15.33 -13.73 -14.57
N PHE A 92 14.43 -12.76 -14.52
CA PHE A 92 13.01 -12.90 -14.85
C PHE A 92 12.53 -11.79 -15.82
N PRO A 93 13.04 -11.77 -17.06
CA PRO A 93 12.80 -10.66 -18.00
C PRO A 93 11.34 -10.50 -18.43
N LYS A 94 10.56 -11.59 -18.42
CA LYS A 94 9.13 -11.61 -18.84
C LYS A 94 8.15 -11.69 -17.66
N SER A 95 8.63 -11.56 -16.43
CA SER A 95 7.75 -11.73 -15.27
C SER A 95 6.92 -10.47 -15.03
N HIS A 96 5.59 -10.59 -15.06
CA HIS A 96 4.66 -9.51 -14.69
C HIS A 96 4.99 -8.91 -13.31
N ARG A 97 5.38 -9.75 -12.34
CA ARG A 97 5.85 -9.28 -11.02
C ARG A 97 7.03 -8.32 -11.10
N VAL A 98 8.01 -8.59 -11.98
CA VAL A 98 9.17 -7.71 -12.17
C VAL A 98 8.78 -6.47 -12.97
N GLN A 99 7.91 -6.59 -13.97
CA GLN A 99 7.37 -5.44 -14.70
C GLN A 99 6.60 -4.48 -13.77
N ARG A 100 5.81 -4.99 -12.81
CA ARG A 100 5.22 -4.13 -11.76
C ARG A 100 6.26 -3.39 -10.94
N LEU A 101 7.39 -4.02 -10.61
CA LEU A 101 8.50 -3.32 -9.92
C LEU A 101 9.15 -2.25 -10.83
N VAL A 102 9.10 -2.39 -12.16
CA VAL A 102 9.53 -1.35 -13.11
C VAL A 102 8.59 -0.16 -13.07
N GLY A 103 7.29 -0.40 -13.24
CA GLY A 103 6.27 0.64 -13.17
C GLY A 103 6.37 1.39 -11.84
N GLN A 104 6.52 0.62 -10.76
CA GLN A 104 6.85 1.17 -9.45
C GLN A 104 8.10 2.04 -9.56
N CYS A 105 9.29 1.54 -9.90
CA CYS A 105 10.53 2.36 -10.03
C CYS A 105 10.35 3.67 -10.82
N ASN A 106 9.48 3.72 -11.83
CA ASN A 106 9.14 4.93 -12.58
C ASN A 106 8.30 5.91 -11.74
N GLU A 107 7.32 5.43 -10.96
CA GLU A 107 6.52 6.25 -10.03
C GLU A 107 7.39 7.10 -9.08
N ALA A 108 8.40 6.54 -8.40
CA ALA A 108 9.21 7.37 -7.49
C ALA A 108 10.27 8.24 -8.17
N ARG A 109 10.52 8.01 -9.46
CA ARG A 109 11.24 8.98 -10.28
C ARG A 109 10.32 10.14 -10.69
N GLY A 110 9.00 9.98 -10.52
CA GLY A 110 7.97 10.92 -10.96
C GLY A 110 7.62 10.77 -12.45
N ASP A 111 8.06 9.70 -13.09
CA ASP A 111 7.79 9.39 -14.49
C ASP A 111 6.53 8.52 -14.57
N TYR A 112 5.37 9.16 -14.37
CA TYR A 112 4.09 8.46 -14.29
C TYR A 112 3.62 7.94 -15.65
N ASP A 113 3.94 8.64 -16.74
CA ASP A 113 3.64 8.21 -18.11
C ASP A 113 4.32 6.85 -18.41
N ALA A 114 5.62 6.76 -18.13
CA ALA A 114 6.36 5.50 -18.30
C ALA A 114 5.93 4.42 -17.30
N ALA A 115 5.32 4.77 -16.16
CA ALA A 115 4.74 3.79 -15.25
C ALA A 115 3.42 3.24 -15.81
N GLU A 116 2.56 4.11 -16.36
CA GLU A 116 1.28 3.73 -16.96
C GLU A 116 1.45 2.81 -18.16
N GLU A 117 2.37 3.13 -19.10
CA GLU A 117 2.66 2.28 -20.26
C GLU A 117 3.04 0.85 -19.84
N VAL A 118 3.84 0.73 -18.77
CA VAL A 118 4.24 -0.58 -18.24
C VAL A 118 3.04 -1.33 -17.65
N TYR A 119 2.13 -0.65 -16.95
CA TYR A 119 0.95 -1.27 -16.38
C TYR A 119 -0.08 -1.67 -17.45
N GLU A 120 -0.26 -0.84 -18.47
CA GLU A 120 -1.11 -1.15 -19.62
C GLU A 120 -0.62 -2.39 -20.36
N GLY A 121 0.68 -2.48 -20.63
CA GLY A 121 1.26 -3.69 -21.25
C GLY A 121 1.04 -4.96 -20.44
N ILE A 122 1.02 -4.89 -19.10
CA ILE A 122 0.67 -6.05 -18.25
C ILE A 122 -0.82 -6.38 -18.38
N MET A 123 -1.70 -5.37 -18.38
CA MET A 123 -3.15 -5.55 -18.44
C MET A 123 -3.63 -6.09 -19.79
N GLU A 124 -2.94 -5.77 -20.88
CA GLU A 124 -3.19 -6.37 -22.20
C GLU A 124 -2.94 -7.88 -22.21
N GLU A 125 -1.93 -8.35 -21.47
CA GLU A 125 -1.60 -9.77 -21.35
C GLU A 125 -2.42 -10.49 -20.27
N ALA A 126 -2.80 -9.78 -19.20
CA ALA A 126 -3.50 -10.32 -18.04
C ALA A 126 -4.54 -9.32 -17.50
N SER A 127 -5.74 -9.34 -18.10
CA SER A 127 -6.84 -8.42 -17.79
C SER A 127 -7.37 -8.52 -16.36
N ASP A 128 -7.13 -9.62 -15.65
CA ASP A 128 -7.68 -9.87 -14.31
C ASP A 128 -6.68 -9.53 -13.18
N ASP A 129 -5.54 -8.90 -13.50
CA ASP A 129 -4.52 -8.53 -12.51
C ASP A 129 -4.88 -7.26 -11.72
N MET A 130 -5.72 -7.47 -10.72
CA MET A 130 -6.16 -6.48 -9.74
C MET A 130 -5.04 -5.68 -9.06
N VAL A 131 -3.84 -6.26 -8.94
CA VAL A 131 -2.71 -5.57 -8.31
C VAL A 131 -2.12 -4.52 -9.25
N THR A 132 -2.11 -4.80 -10.56
CA THR A 132 -1.65 -3.87 -11.59
C THR A 132 -2.65 -2.73 -11.77
N GLU A 133 -3.95 -3.00 -11.76
CA GLU A 133 -4.99 -1.96 -11.85
C GLU A 133 -4.87 -0.93 -10.74
N LYS A 134 -4.76 -1.38 -9.48
CA LYS A 134 -4.57 -0.50 -8.31
C LYS A 134 -3.31 0.38 -8.45
N ARG A 135 -2.26 -0.12 -9.10
CA ARG A 135 -1.03 0.64 -9.34
C ARG A 135 -1.16 1.65 -10.47
N LYS A 136 -1.87 1.30 -11.55
CA LYS A 136 -2.19 2.25 -12.62
C LYS A 136 -2.96 3.46 -12.10
N LEU A 137 -3.98 3.22 -11.28
CA LEU A 137 -4.72 4.31 -10.61
C LEU A 137 -3.80 5.18 -9.77
N ALA A 138 -2.88 4.57 -9.02
CA ALA A 138 -1.92 5.28 -8.20
C ALA A 138 -0.95 6.16 -9.03
N ALA A 139 -0.52 5.69 -10.21
CA ALA A 139 0.30 6.47 -11.14
C ALA A 139 -0.44 7.72 -11.64
N LYS A 140 -1.71 7.57 -12.06
CA LYS A 140 -2.58 8.70 -12.49
C LYS A 140 -2.80 9.74 -11.39
N LEU A 141 -3.02 9.27 -10.16
CA LEU A 141 -3.12 10.13 -8.99
C LEU A 141 -1.81 10.86 -8.69
N GLY A 142 -0.67 10.24 -8.97
CA GLY A 142 0.66 10.86 -8.88
C GLY A 142 0.86 12.00 -9.87
N GLU A 143 0.41 11.83 -11.12
CA GLU A 143 0.49 12.82 -12.19
C GLU A 143 -0.31 14.10 -11.87
N THR A 144 -1.54 13.93 -11.38
CA THR A 144 -2.45 15.03 -11.01
C THR A 144 -1.96 15.86 -9.81
N GLY A 145 -0.86 15.49 -9.16
CA GLY A 145 -0.22 16.25 -8.08
C GLY A 145 -0.99 16.22 -6.75
N VAL A 146 -2.02 15.36 -6.67
CA VAL A 146 -2.90 15.19 -5.51
C VAL A 146 -2.23 14.39 -4.38
N VAL A 147 -1.20 13.61 -4.71
CA VAL A 147 -0.30 12.98 -3.73
C VAL A 147 0.62 14.04 -3.13
N GLY A 148 0.31 14.48 -1.91
CA GLY A 148 1.09 15.51 -1.21
C GLY A 148 2.59 15.18 -1.20
N ARG A 149 3.41 15.98 -1.90
CA ARG A 149 4.87 15.86 -1.85
C ARG A 149 5.34 16.22 -0.43
N ARG A 150 5.57 15.23 0.44
CA ARG A 150 6.32 15.50 1.67
C ARG A 150 7.79 15.68 1.30
N THR A 151 8.33 16.85 1.61
CA THR A 151 9.77 17.10 1.65
C THR A 151 10.38 16.21 2.72
N THR A 152 11.05 15.14 2.31
CA THR A 152 11.98 14.44 3.22
C THR A 152 13.28 15.24 3.28
N PRO A 153 14.11 15.08 4.33
CA PRO A 153 15.43 15.72 4.41
C PRO A 153 16.36 15.38 3.23
N PHE A 154 16.00 14.38 2.42
CA PHE A 154 16.75 13.87 1.26
C PHE A 154 16.05 14.14 -0.09
N GLY A 155 14.98 14.93 -0.13
CA GLY A 155 14.32 15.39 -1.37
C GLY A 155 12.80 15.27 -1.38
N THR A 156 12.17 15.94 -2.37
CA THR A 156 10.74 15.83 -2.70
C THR A 156 10.50 14.60 -3.54
N ARG A 157 10.24 13.45 -2.90
CA ARG A 157 9.84 12.22 -3.60
C ARG A 157 8.61 11.59 -2.95
N PRO A 158 7.64 11.11 -3.74
CA PRO A 158 6.58 10.27 -3.22
C PRO A 158 7.22 8.96 -2.73
N THR A 159 7.16 8.69 -1.42
CA THR A 159 7.62 7.39 -0.91
C THR A 159 6.62 6.33 -1.41
N TYR A 160 7.09 5.17 -1.87
CA TYR A 160 6.18 4.10 -2.34
C TYR A 160 5.17 3.67 -1.30
N HIS A 161 5.56 3.79 -0.02
CA HIS A 161 4.63 3.55 1.04
C HIS A 161 3.58 4.66 1.06
N MET A 162 3.91 5.95 0.91
CA MET A 162 2.88 6.98 0.70
C MET A 162 2.02 6.75 -0.53
N VAL A 163 2.51 6.24 -1.66
CA VAL A 163 1.62 5.96 -2.81
C VAL A 163 0.62 4.83 -2.50
N VAL A 164 1.05 3.80 -1.75
CA VAL A 164 0.18 2.67 -1.31
C VAL A 164 -0.66 3.00 -0.07
N VAL A 165 -0.16 3.87 0.80
CA VAL A 165 -0.81 4.32 2.05
C VAL A 165 -1.71 5.51 1.78
N LEU A 166 -1.49 6.31 0.72
CA LEU A 166 -2.40 7.33 0.19
C LEU A 166 -3.35 6.79 -0.90
N LEU A 167 -3.28 5.48 -1.18
CA LEU A 167 -4.48 4.72 -1.52
C LEU A 167 -5.44 4.60 -0.32
N GLN A 168 -5.10 5.18 0.85
CA GLN A 168 -6.13 5.69 1.75
C GLN A 168 -6.72 6.97 1.16
N PRO A 169 -8.04 7.07 1.03
CA PRO A 169 -8.61 7.75 -0.10
C PRO A 169 -9.02 9.16 0.33
N THR A 170 -8.02 9.88 0.84
CA THR A 170 -8.20 11.17 1.49
C THR A 170 -8.38 12.33 0.51
N THR A 171 -8.53 12.05 -0.79
CA THR A 171 -8.53 13.07 -1.85
C THR A 171 -9.76 12.95 -2.76
N ALA A 172 -10.33 14.09 -3.17
CA ALA A 172 -11.55 14.17 -3.96
C ALA A 172 -11.47 13.37 -5.28
N GLY A 173 -10.34 13.46 -5.99
CA GLY A 173 -10.14 12.72 -7.24
C GLY A 173 -9.96 11.21 -7.04
N GLY A 174 -9.37 10.77 -5.92
CA GLY A 174 -9.28 9.35 -5.59
C GLY A 174 -10.64 8.72 -5.28
N VAL A 175 -11.56 9.49 -4.72
CA VAL A 175 -12.94 9.03 -4.46
C VAL A 175 -13.74 8.87 -5.73
N GLU A 176 -13.62 9.78 -6.69
CA GLU A 176 -14.36 9.65 -7.96
C GLU A 176 -13.90 8.43 -8.75
N ALA A 177 -12.57 8.21 -8.84
CA ALA A 177 -12.00 7.03 -9.49
C ALA A 177 -12.38 5.72 -8.76
N LEU A 178 -12.27 5.69 -7.43
CA LEU A 178 -12.70 4.52 -6.66
C LEU A 178 -14.21 4.30 -6.73
N SER A 179 -15.01 5.36 -6.78
CA SER A 179 -16.48 5.26 -6.87
C SER A 179 -16.95 4.75 -8.23
N SER A 180 -16.24 5.04 -9.33
CA SER A 180 -16.52 4.39 -10.62
C SER A 180 -16.17 2.91 -10.58
N ASP A 181 -15.16 2.54 -9.79
CA ASP A 181 -14.64 1.17 -9.69
C ASP A 181 -15.45 0.27 -8.74
N ILE A 182 -16.21 0.83 -7.78
CA ILE A 182 -17.14 0.06 -6.91
C ILE A 182 -18.14 -0.77 -7.74
N ALA A 183 -18.53 -0.28 -8.92
CA ALA A 183 -19.40 -1.03 -9.82
C ALA A 183 -18.76 -2.36 -10.28
N ASN A 184 -17.43 -2.40 -10.40
CA ASN A 184 -16.66 -3.58 -10.80
C ASN A 184 -16.24 -4.43 -9.58
N PHE A 185 -16.08 -3.83 -8.40
CA PHE A 185 -15.55 -4.47 -7.17
C PHE A 185 -16.58 -4.64 -6.06
N GLN A 186 -17.82 -4.96 -6.42
CA GLN A 186 -18.91 -5.05 -5.45
C GLN A 186 -18.63 -6.03 -4.30
N THR A 187 -17.82 -7.08 -4.48
CA THR A 187 -17.60 -8.12 -3.45
C THR A 187 -16.34 -7.96 -2.59
N ASP A 188 -15.44 -7.03 -2.90
CA ASP A 188 -14.15 -6.88 -2.20
C ASP A 188 -14.29 -5.98 -0.97
N THR A 189 -14.32 -6.57 0.22
CA THR A 189 -14.47 -5.85 1.49
C THR A 189 -13.34 -4.85 1.75
N GLU A 190 -12.13 -5.10 1.22
CA GLU A 190 -10.99 -4.20 1.35
C GLU A 190 -11.20 -2.92 0.52
N VAL A 191 -11.81 -3.04 -0.67
CA VAL A 191 -12.14 -1.88 -1.51
C VAL A 191 -13.21 -1.03 -0.85
N TRP A 192 -14.24 -1.65 -0.28
CA TRP A 192 -15.28 -0.93 0.46
C TRP A 192 -14.75 -0.24 1.71
N GLN A 193 -13.84 -0.87 2.47
CA GLN A 193 -13.18 -0.25 3.63
C GLN A 193 -12.34 0.95 3.22
N GLN A 194 -11.57 0.82 2.14
CA GLN A 194 -10.80 1.91 1.59
C GLN A 194 -11.75 3.07 1.25
N VAL A 195 -12.74 2.88 0.37
CA VAL A 195 -13.73 3.92 0.00
C VAL A 195 -14.41 4.56 1.22
N ALA A 196 -14.77 3.79 2.24
CA ALA A 196 -15.39 4.31 3.46
C ALA A 196 -14.46 5.30 4.20
N MET A 197 -13.18 4.95 4.33
CA MET A 197 -12.16 5.84 4.88
C MET A 197 -11.98 7.09 4.01
N ALA A 198 -12.27 7.00 2.70
CA ALA A 198 -12.21 8.14 1.78
C ALA A 198 -13.20 9.22 2.13
N TYR A 199 -14.46 8.78 2.17
CA TYR A 199 -15.60 9.64 2.41
C TYR A 199 -15.48 10.25 3.82
N ALA A 200 -14.99 9.47 4.78
CA ALA A 200 -14.71 9.96 6.13
C ALA A 200 -13.66 11.09 6.13
N ALA A 201 -12.57 10.94 5.37
CA ALA A 201 -11.52 11.95 5.28
C ALA A 201 -11.97 13.25 4.58
N GLN A 202 -12.95 13.17 3.68
CA GLN A 202 -13.55 14.35 3.03
C GLN A 202 -14.68 15.00 3.84
N GLY A 203 -14.99 14.47 5.03
CA GLY A 203 -16.12 14.92 5.84
C GLY A 203 -17.50 14.49 5.30
N GLN A 204 -17.53 13.59 4.32
CA GLN A 204 -18.73 12.98 3.76
C GLN A 204 -19.16 11.78 4.62
N VAL A 205 -19.60 12.07 5.85
CA VAL A 205 -19.85 11.06 6.89
C VAL A 205 -20.98 10.08 6.51
N GLN A 206 -21.96 10.51 5.72
CA GLN A 206 -23.09 9.66 5.33
C GLN A 206 -22.69 8.56 4.33
N GLN A 207 -21.89 8.92 3.33
CA GLN A 207 -21.36 7.98 2.34
C GLN A 207 -20.35 7.03 2.99
N ALA A 208 -19.54 7.54 3.91
CA ALA A 208 -18.62 6.71 4.70
C ALA A 208 -19.38 5.66 5.52
N ALA A 209 -20.45 6.07 6.21
CA ALA A 209 -21.29 5.16 6.99
C ALA A 209 -21.90 4.05 6.13
N TYR A 210 -22.44 4.39 4.95
CA TYR A 210 -22.98 3.40 4.01
C TYR A 210 -21.94 2.38 3.58
N CYS A 211 -20.73 2.83 3.20
CA CYS A 211 -19.66 1.92 2.80
C CYS A 211 -19.21 1.02 3.97
N PHE A 212 -19.17 1.53 5.20
CA PHE A 212 -18.86 0.71 6.38
C PHE A 212 -19.97 -0.30 6.71
N GLU A 213 -21.25 0.05 6.52
CA GLU A 213 -22.37 -0.88 6.68
C GLU A 213 -22.29 -2.04 5.68
N GLU A 214 -21.94 -1.77 4.42
CA GLU A 214 -21.70 -2.81 3.41
C GLU A 214 -20.52 -3.72 3.77
N VAL A 215 -19.44 -3.17 4.34
CA VAL A 215 -18.31 -3.96 4.85
C VAL A 215 -18.78 -4.89 5.96
N ILE A 216 -19.46 -4.34 6.98
CA ILE A 216 -19.96 -5.10 8.13
C ILE A 216 -20.87 -6.23 7.66
N HIS A 217 -21.81 -5.94 6.75
CA HIS A 217 -22.73 -6.93 6.20
C HIS A 217 -22.02 -8.10 5.50
N ARG A 218 -20.83 -7.87 4.91
CA ARG A 218 -20.07 -8.87 4.16
C ARG A 218 -19.04 -9.60 5.01
N THR A 219 -18.53 -8.97 6.07
CA THR A 219 -17.53 -9.57 6.97
C THR A 219 -18.15 -10.39 8.09
N ASP A 220 -19.44 -10.22 8.37
CA ASP A 220 -20.12 -10.96 9.45
C ASP A 220 -20.59 -12.34 8.99
N PRO A 221 -20.03 -13.45 9.52
CA PRO A 221 -20.58 -14.78 9.35
C PRO A 221 -21.83 -14.91 10.22
N VAL A 222 -22.99 -14.50 9.70
CA VAL A 222 -24.33 -14.84 10.18
C VAL A 222 -24.50 -14.81 11.71
N ASP A 223 -24.78 -13.65 12.29
CA ASP A 223 -25.55 -13.63 13.54
C ASP A 223 -27.05 -13.51 13.20
N ARG A 224 -27.71 -14.67 13.03
CA ARG A 224 -29.16 -14.81 12.80
C ARG A 224 -30.02 -14.42 14.03
N SER A 225 -29.43 -13.85 15.09
CA SER A 225 -30.08 -13.68 16.40
C SER A 225 -30.55 -12.26 16.72
N PHE A 226 -30.19 -11.23 15.96
CA PHE A 226 -30.46 -9.86 16.36
C PHE A 226 -31.57 -9.19 15.52
N PRO A 227 -32.78 -9.01 16.08
CA PRO A 227 -33.78 -8.15 15.48
C PRO A 227 -33.44 -6.71 15.88
N TYR A 228 -32.86 -5.91 14.98
CA TYR A 228 -32.94 -4.47 15.17
C TYR A 228 -34.23 -3.93 14.56
N PRO A 229 -34.95 -3.06 15.29
CA PRO A 229 -36.29 -2.64 14.93
C PRO A 229 -36.24 -1.62 13.80
N SER A 230 -37.18 -1.75 12.88
CA SER A 230 -37.62 -0.65 12.02
C SER A 230 -37.94 0.59 12.87
N CYS A 231 -37.13 1.63 12.76
CA CYS A 231 -37.48 2.97 13.21
C CYS A 231 -37.33 3.90 12.00
N CYS A 232 -38.33 3.99 11.13
CA CYS A 232 -39.48 4.92 11.22
C CYS A 232 -39.08 6.39 11.46
N THR A 233 -39.05 7.14 10.36
CA THR A 233 -39.72 8.47 10.21
C THR A 233 -39.43 9.55 11.25
N CYS A 234 -38.19 10.03 11.34
CA CYS A 234 -37.91 11.33 11.96
C CYS A 234 -36.83 12.13 11.22
N CYS A 235 -36.84 12.07 9.89
CA CYS A 235 -36.28 13.13 9.06
C CYS A 235 -37.35 14.20 8.80
N ASN A 236 -37.46 15.22 9.66
CA ASN A 236 -37.84 16.61 9.32
C ASN A 236 -38.21 17.45 10.56
N ARG A 237 -37.24 18.18 11.14
CA ARG A 237 -37.40 19.61 11.43
C ARG A 237 -36.07 20.25 11.87
N HIS A 238 -35.76 21.39 11.25
CA HIS A 238 -34.78 22.42 11.65
C HIS A 238 -33.41 22.43 10.96
N VAL A 239 -33.52 22.89 9.71
CA VAL A 239 -32.63 23.85 9.04
C VAL A 239 -32.05 24.92 10.00
N PHE A 240 -30.74 25.15 9.85
CA PHE A 240 -29.94 26.35 10.13
C PHE A 240 -30.64 27.59 10.71
N ARG A 241 -30.09 28.11 11.82
CA ARG A 241 -30.05 29.56 12.09
C ARG A 241 -28.62 30.00 12.37
N THR A 242 -28.15 30.87 11.50
CA THR A 242 -26.90 31.63 11.52
C THR A 242 -26.81 32.56 12.73
N ASN A 243 -25.59 32.78 13.25
CA ASN A 243 -25.05 34.13 13.39
C ASN A 243 -23.58 34.11 13.81
N GLY A 244 -22.71 34.60 12.90
CA GLY A 244 -21.43 35.16 13.29
C GLY A 244 -21.58 36.61 13.73
N ARG A 245 -20.80 37.02 14.74
CA ARG A 245 -20.10 38.32 14.96
C ARG A 245 -19.52 38.27 16.39
N ARG A 246 -18.21 38.08 16.59
CA ARG A 246 -17.06 39.03 16.54
C ARG A 246 -16.95 39.94 17.78
N VAL A 247 -15.71 40.04 18.29
CA VAL A 247 -15.07 41.12 19.07
C VAL A 247 -15.01 40.98 20.61
N SER A 248 -13.77 40.74 21.06
CA SER A 248 -13.03 41.38 22.16
C SER A 248 -13.78 42.20 23.21
N ARG A 249 -13.72 41.78 24.48
CA ARG A 249 -12.79 42.29 25.52
C ARG A 249 -12.94 41.45 26.78
#